data_AF-A0A937VKX1-F1
#
_entry.id   AF-A0A937VKX1-F1
#
_cell.length_a   1.000
_cell.length_b   1.000
_cell.length_c   1.000
_cell.angle_alpha   90.00
_cell.angle_beta   90.00
_cell.angle_gamma   90.00
#
_symmetry.space_group_name_H-M   'P 1'
#
loop_
_entity.id
_entity.type
_entity.pdbx_description
1 polymer ?
#
loop_
_entity_poly.entity_id
_entity_poly.type
_entity_poly.pdbx_seq_one_letter_code
_entity_poly.pdbx_strand_id
1 'polypeptide(L)'
;LVLALIPLSGCGEGPPLESTPTTPIHVSADGRGDYATLAEAVREASTGATILLDPGRYELSGSLDVFRSLRIIGTSRADTVVTGAATGHLLGFSGYGSLELRGLTIRHTGGPDDEPTDVVLVRGGEAAFSDCAFTGAVSGRVSVRTGRGRVFETRGGAGVRALGETSLRLDACVFADDSLAGLVVEPHVSLEVGRGCRGLGRPGGEDEPVILARGRGPRSAGEIAAVLDADVPALLRAMNVPGAVVTVVKDDRLLYSRGFGFADLAAGAPVDARRTRFRIASVTKCFTATAVMQLRERGLLRLNDPVDTIVSAAPRGPADSRRMTIADLLTHAAGFDERWIDIAAPAGEAPPSLDEVVRERPASRILPPGTVSSYANYDSTLAGAAVEAAAGTSYERWVERAILVPLGMTATTFDPRTDAAGTGGDPEDTPGTSAIDGGGVSGDVARSYRWDGGQRPLPPDRFASRPSGGLWSTGTDMAAFMLVHLQGGRIEAPVDIEAPADVEVPVDPEAPVCTETPGDPEAPADPAAKTGPARDAVRILSAASVAAMQERRVANGPPLPGFTYGFAERFIQNRRALQHTGEFNGYASLLFLVPSERLGVFVATNAERPRFCDEVVVRLMQRL
;
A
#
# COMPACT_ATOMS: atom_id res chain seq x y z
N LEU A 1 2.83 -0.70 -54.34
CA LEU A 1 4.25 -0.89 -54.66
C LEU A 1 4.64 -2.26 -54.10
N VAL A 2 5.02 -3.18 -54.98
CA VAL A 2 5.30 -4.60 -54.67
C VAL A 2 6.61 -4.73 -53.90
N LEU A 3 6.68 -5.57 -52.85
CA LEU A 3 7.84 -6.39 -52.46
C LEU A 3 7.37 -7.33 -51.33
N ALA A 4 6.98 -8.57 -51.61
CA ALA A 4 7.83 -9.76 -51.83
C ALA A 4 7.85 -10.64 -50.56
N LEU A 5 7.24 -11.81 -50.71
CA LEU A 5 7.23 -12.94 -49.78
C LEU A 5 8.65 -13.42 -49.46
N ILE A 6 8.91 -13.72 -48.19
CA ILE A 6 9.93 -14.69 -47.77
C ILE A 6 9.19 -15.78 -46.98
N PRO A 7 9.14 -17.04 -47.45
CA PRO A 7 8.70 -18.15 -46.63
C PRO A 7 9.91 -18.68 -45.87
N LEU A 8 9.87 -18.66 -44.53
CA LEU A 8 10.70 -19.53 -43.72
C LEU A 8 9.79 -20.45 -42.93
N SER A 9 9.56 -21.62 -43.54
CA SER A 9 9.16 -22.83 -42.85
C SER A 9 10.18 -23.15 -41.76
N GLY A 10 9.70 -23.33 -40.52
CA GLY A 10 10.54 -23.78 -39.42
C GLY A 10 9.78 -23.73 -38.11
N CYS A 11 9.04 -24.79 -37.79
CA CYS A 11 8.80 -25.15 -36.40
C CYS A 11 10.17 -25.39 -35.76
N GLY A 12 10.69 -24.41 -35.04
CA GLY A 12 11.82 -24.55 -34.14
C GLY A 12 11.33 -24.22 -32.74
N GLU A 13 11.74 -25.01 -31.76
CA GLU A 13 11.56 -24.71 -30.34
C GLU A 13 11.84 -23.22 -30.08
N GLY A 14 11.00 -22.57 -29.27
CA GLY A 14 11.24 -21.19 -28.84
C GLY A 14 12.67 -21.07 -28.30
N PRO A 15 13.34 -19.92 -28.48
CA PRO A 15 14.71 -19.76 -28.02
C PRO A 15 14.77 -20.20 -26.55
N PRO A 16 15.78 -20.99 -26.15
CA PRO A 16 15.96 -21.31 -24.74
C PRO A 16 15.98 -20.00 -23.97
N LEU A 17 15.33 -19.98 -22.79
CA LEU A 17 15.50 -18.94 -21.79
C LEU A 17 16.95 -18.51 -21.82
N GLU A 18 17.22 -17.27 -22.25
CA GLU A 18 18.58 -16.78 -22.48
C GLU A 18 19.41 -17.19 -21.28
N SER A 19 20.42 -18.01 -21.55
CA SER A 19 21.44 -18.36 -20.58
C SER A 19 21.97 -17.05 -20.02
N THR A 20 22.08 -16.98 -18.70
CA THR A 20 22.89 -15.99 -17.95
C THR A 20 24.05 -15.52 -18.82
N PRO A 21 24.33 -14.21 -18.96
CA PRO A 21 25.51 -13.77 -19.67
C PRO A 21 26.71 -14.51 -19.08
N THR A 22 27.33 -15.37 -19.88
CA THR A 22 28.47 -16.18 -19.46
C THR A 22 29.73 -15.34 -19.33
N THR A 23 29.71 -14.13 -19.93
CA THR A 23 30.80 -13.18 -19.89
C THR A 23 30.56 -12.17 -18.76
N PRO A 24 31.52 -12.01 -17.83
CA PRO A 24 31.46 -10.94 -16.84
C PRO A 24 31.45 -9.56 -17.51
N ILE A 25 30.74 -8.61 -16.92
CA ILE A 25 30.75 -7.19 -17.27
C ILE A 25 31.99 -6.56 -16.64
N HIS A 26 32.87 -5.96 -17.44
CA HIS A 26 34.07 -5.27 -16.96
C HIS A 26 33.81 -3.77 -16.81
N VAL A 27 34.17 -3.19 -15.66
CA VAL A 27 34.06 -1.74 -15.42
C VAL A 27 35.42 -1.22 -14.93
N SER A 28 35.99 -0.29 -15.69
CA SER A 28 37.24 0.41 -15.33
C SER A 28 36.94 1.79 -14.73
N ALA A 29 37.71 2.20 -13.74
CA ALA A 29 37.57 3.51 -13.10
C ALA A 29 37.84 4.69 -14.04
N ASP A 30 38.58 4.48 -15.14
CA ASP A 30 38.79 5.48 -16.19
C ASP A 30 37.65 5.55 -17.23
N GLY A 31 36.58 4.78 -17.03
CA GLY A 31 35.40 4.73 -17.90
C GLY A 31 35.59 3.94 -19.20
N ARG A 32 36.69 3.20 -19.35
CA ARG A 32 36.98 2.40 -20.57
C ARG A 32 36.49 0.95 -20.51
N GLY A 33 35.71 0.58 -19.49
CA GLY A 33 35.07 -0.73 -19.42
C GLY A 33 33.86 -0.87 -20.36
N ASP A 34 33.12 -1.96 -20.22
CA ASP A 34 31.87 -2.21 -20.96
C ASP A 34 30.80 -1.13 -20.67
N TYR A 35 30.87 -0.52 -19.49
CA TYR A 35 30.08 0.64 -19.09
C TYR A 35 30.99 1.73 -18.53
N ALA A 36 30.59 2.99 -18.71
CA ALA A 36 31.36 4.13 -18.26
C ALA A 36 31.34 4.28 -16.73
N THR A 37 30.30 3.76 -16.06
CA THR A 37 30.17 3.81 -14.60
C THR A 37 29.64 2.51 -14.01
N LEU A 38 29.94 2.28 -12.73
CA LEU A 38 29.36 1.17 -11.96
C LEU A 38 27.83 1.24 -11.90
N ALA A 39 27.27 2.44 -11.75
CA ALA A 39 25.81 2.62 -11.68
C ALA A 39 25.11 2.20 -12.98
N GLU A 40 25.69 2.52 -14.13
CA GLU A 40 25.19 2.08 -15.43
C GLU A 40 25.30 0.55 -15.58
N ALA A 41 26.46 -0.02 -15.23
CA ALA A 41 26.66 -1.47 -15.27
C ALA A 41 25.62 -2.21 -14.42
N VAL A 42 25.39 -1.75 -13.18
CA VAL A 42 24.37 -2.33 -12.30
C VAL A 42 22.97 -2.18 -12.89
N ARG A 43 22.64 -1.03 -13.48
CA ARG A 43 21.31 -0.75 -14.08
C ARG A 43 21.01 -1.67 -15.27
N GLU A 44 22.01 -1.97 -16.10
CA GLU A 44 21.86 -2.76 -17.32
C GLU A 44 22.12 -4.26 -17.13
N ALA A 45 22.80 -4.65 -16.05
CA ALA A 45 23.08 -6.05 -15.75
C ALA A 45 21.79 -6.88 -15.60
N SER A 46 21.76 -8.05 -16.24
CA SER A 46 20.71 -9.04 -16.04
C SER A 46 20.87 -9.79 -14.72
N THR A 47 19.79 -10.44 -14.26
CA THR A 47 19.81 -11.23 -13.03
C THR A 47 20.84 -12.36 -13.13
N GLY A 48 21.71 -12.47 -12.11
CA GLY A 48 22.78 -13.47 -12.02
C GLY A 48 24.11 -13.06 -12.65
N ALA A 49 24.17 -11.88 -13.28
CA ALA A 49 25.39 -11.36 -13.89
C ALA A 49 26.52 -11.13 -12.87
N THR A 50 27.75 -11.15 -13.39
CA THR A 50 28.96 -10.76 -12.65
C THR A 50 29.47 -9.44 -13.20
N ILE A 51 29.72 -8.48 -12.32
CA ILE A 51 30.42 -7.23 -12.62
C ILE A 51 31.82 -7.32 -12.01
N LEU A 52 32.84 -7.18 -12.83
CA LEU A 52 34.26 -7.13 -12.44
C LEU A 52 34.73 -5.67 -12.44
N LEU A 53 35.30 -5.24 -11.33
CA LEU A 53 35.87 -3.91 -11.16
C LEU A 53 37.40 -4.00 -11.20
N ASP A 54 38.00 -3.28 -12.12
CA ASP A 54 39.44 -3.06 -12.16
C ASP A 54 39.93 -2.26 -10.92
N PRO A 55 41.26 -2.17 -10.70
CA PRO A 55 41.81 -1.26 -9.70
C PRO A 55 41.41 0.18 -9.99
N GLY A 56 40.87 0.87 -9.00
CA GLY A 56 40.52 2.28 -9.09
C GLY A 56 39.40 2.71 -8.15
N ARG A 57 39.01 3.98 -8.31
CA ARG A 57 37.95 4.61 -7.52
C ARG A 57 36.70 4.84 -8.37
N TYR A 58 35.56 4.38 -7.86
CA TYR A 58 34.26 4.42 -8.53
C TYR A 58 33.34 5.34 -7.74
N GLU A 59 33.11 6.55 -8.26
CA GLU A 59 32.29 7.57 -7.60
C GLU A 59 30.80 7.36 -7.94
N LEU A 60 29.94 7.31 -6.93
CA LEU A 60 28.50 7.27 -7.06
C LEU A 60 27.93 8.67 -6.84
N SER A 61 27.13 9.14 -7.79
CA SER A 61 26.43 10.44 -7.71
C SER A 61 25.23 10.43 -6.77
N GLY A 62 24.79 9.24 -6.32
CA GLY A 62 23.68 9.02 -5.41
C GLY A 62 23.67 7.57 -4.92
N SER A 63 22.60 7.17 -4.22
CA SER A 63 22.44 5.79 -3.76
C SER A 63 22.34 4.81 -4.95
N LEU A 64 23.01 3.66 -4.84
CA LEU A 64 22.97 2.61 -5.84
C LEU A 64 22.16 1.41 -5.33
N ASP A 65 20.93 1.25 -5.82
CA ASP A 65 20.06 0.14 -5.42
C ASP A 65 20.09 -1.03 -6.42
N VAL A 66 20.20 -2.24 -5.87
CA VAL A 66 20.19 -3.52 -6.57
C VAL A 66 18.91 -4.28 -6.20
N PHE A 67 18.11 -4.62 -7.21
CA PHE A 67 16.80 -5.28 -7.03
C PHE A 67 16.72 -6.70 -7.60
N ARG A 68 17.88 -7.31 -7.88
CA ARG A 68 18.04 -8.60 -8.58
C ARG A 68 19.29 -9.32 -8.10
N SER A 69 19.39 -10.63 -8.36
CA SER A 69 20.62 -11.36 -8.06
C SER A 69 21.79 -10.80 -8.86
N LEU A 70 22.92 -10.52 -8.22
CA LEU A 70 24.07 -9.89 -8.84
C LEU A 70 25.36 -10.21 -8.07
N ARG A 71 26.49 -10.28 -8.76
CA ARG A 71 27.81 -10.39 -8.16
C ARG A 71 28.66 -9.18 -8.57
N ILE A 72 29.24 -8.47 -7.60
CA ILE A 72 30.15 -7.35 -7.83
C ILE A 72 31.50 -7.69 -7.20
N ILE A 73 32.52 -7.84 -8.03
CA ILE A 73 33.82 -8.38 -7.64
C ILE A 73 34.90 -7.36 -8.00
N GLY A 74 35.57 -6.82 -6.99
CA GLY A 74 36.77 -6.02 -7.14
C GLY A 74 38.04 -6.87 -7.11
N THR A 75 39.16 -6.23 -7.43
CA THR A 75 40.49 -6.86 -7.41
C THR A 75 41.00 -7.08 -5.99
N SER A 76 40.87 -6.06 -5.13
CA SER A 76 41.13 -6.13 -3.70
C SER A 76 40.47 -4.96 -3.00
N ARG A 77 40.20 -5.09 -1.69
CA ARG A 77 39.69 -3.94 -0.90
C ARG A 77 40.62 -2.73 -0.88
N ALA A 78 41.92 -2.91 -1.13
CA ALA A 78 42.89 -1.80 -1.18
C ALA A 78 42.87 -1.08 -2.53
N ASP A 79 42.62 -1.83 -3.60
CA ASP A 79 42.78 -1.36 -4.98
C ASP A 79 41.46 -0.96 -5.62
N THR A 80 40.33 -1.52 -5.17
CA THR A 80 38.99 -1.22 -5.69
C THR A 80 38.15 -0.52 -4.62
N VAL A 81 37.81 0.75 -4.85
CA VAL A 81 37.08 1.59 -3.89
C VAL A 81 35.85 2.23 -4.54
N VAL A 82 34.66 1.89 -4.06
CA VAL A 82 33.39 2.53 -4.41
C VAL A 82 33.11 3.64 -3.39
N THR A 83 32.90 4.88 -3.84
CA THR A 83 32.69 6.04 -2.96
C THR A 83 31.44 6.83 -3.30
N GLY A 84 30.87 7.53 -2.32
CA GLY A 84 29.84 8.53 -2.56
C GLY A 84 29.34 9.20 -1.28
N ALA A 85 28.49 10.21 -1.45
CA ALA A 85 27.97 11.07 -0.38
C ALA A 85 26.44 11.04 -0.26
N ALA A 86 25.80 9.99 -0.77
CA ALA A 86 24.34 9.84 -0.75
C ALA A 86 23.80 9.80 0.69
N THR A 87 22.57 10.27 0.91
CA THR A 87 21.90 10.16 2.21
C THR A 87 21.13 8.84 2.33
N GLY A 88 20.95 8.34 3.56
CA GLY A 88 20.22 7.11 3.83
C GLY A 88 21.06 5.85 3.61
N HIS A 89 21.48 5.56 2.38
CA HIS A 89 22.44 4.49 2.09
C HIS A 89 23.29 4.73 0.83
N LEU A 90 24.52 4.18 0.77
CA LEU A 90 25.36 4.27 -0.44
C LEU A 90 25.06 3.13 -1.43
N LEU A 91 24.98 1.88 -0.96
CA LEU A 91 24.56 0.74 -1.77
C LEU A 91 23.41 -0.02 -1.10
N GLY A 92 22.33 -0.25 -1.83
CA GLY A 92 21.15 -0.96 -1.33
C GLY A 92 20.93 -2.28 -2.07
N PHE A 93 20.46 -3.30 -1.36
CA PHE A 93 19.96 -4.54 -1.95
C PHE A 93 18.58 -4.85 -1.38
N SER A 94 17.58 -4.97 -2.25
CA SER A 94 16.21 -5.31 -1.84
C SER A 94 15.59 -6.34 -2.80
N GLY A 95 15.15 -7.49 -2.28
CA GLY A 95 14.49 -8.52 -3.09
C GLY A 95 14.65 -9.94 -2.55
N TYR A 96 14.19 -10.93 -3.32
CA TYR A 96 14.24 -12.36 -2.97
C TYR A 96 15.44 -13.13 -3.58
N GLY A 97 16.39 -12.40 -4.20
CA GLY A 97 17.56 -12.96 -4.88
C GLY A 97 18.84 -12.94 -4.02
N SER A 98 20.00 -13.02 -4.67
CA SER A 98 21.31 -13.04 -4.00
C SER A 98 22.23 -11.89 -4.43
N LEU A 99 22.78 -11.12 -3.48
CA LEU A 99 23.86 -10.17 -3.74
C LEU A 99 25.19 -10.72 -3.22
N GLU A 100 26.20 -10.83 -4.09
CA GLU A 100 27.58 -11.12 -3.70
C GLU A 100 28.47 -9.90 -3.89
N LEU A 101 29.20 -9.51 -2.85
CA LEU A 101 30.26 -8.50 -2.93
C LEU A 101 31.59 -9.15 -2.57
N ARG A 102 32.62 -8.90 -3.37
CA ARG A 102 33.95 -9.47 -3.10
C ARG A 102 35.10 -8.50 -3.39
N GLY A 103 36.07 -8.43 -2.49
CA GLY A 103 37.37 -7.80 -2.77
C GLY A 103 37.28 -6.31 -3.09
N LEU A 104 36.48 -5.55 -2.35
CA LEU A 104 36.28 -4.11 -2.60
C LEU A 104 35.96 -3.32 -1.33
N THR A 105 36.32 -2.04 -1.32
CA THR A 105 35.91 -1.10 -0.28
C THR A 105 34.68 -0.32 -0.74
N ILE A 106 33.66 -0.21 0.10
CA ILE A 106 32.55 0.74 -0.04
C ILE A 106 32.74 1.82 1.03
N ARG A 107 32.84 3.07 0.60
CA ARG A 107 33.14 4.22 1.47
C ARG A 107 32.15 5.34 1.27
N HIS A 108 31.41 5.67 2.32
CA HIS A 108 30.69 6.93 2.39
C HIS A 108 31.67 8.06 2.74
N THR A 109 31.55 9.22 2.09
CA THR A 109 32.52 10.33 2.21
C THR A 109 31.99 11.53 3.01
N GLY A 110 30.84 11.39 3.68
CA GLY A 110 30.14 12.49 4.35
C GLY A 110 29.25 13.29 3.38
N GLY A 111 28.07 13.68 3.86
CA GLY A 111 27.10 14.54 3.15
C GLY A 111 26.90 15.87 3.88
N PRO A 112 26.19 16.85 3.29
CA PRO A 112 26.13 18.22 3.81
C PRO A 112 25.48 18.38 5.19
N ASP A 113 24.74 17.37 5.70
CA ASP A 113 23.88 17.50 6.88
C ASP A 113 24.15 16.48 8.03
N ASP A 114 25.26 15.73 7.99
CA ASP A 114 25.58 14.67 8.98
C ASP A 114 24.41 13.68 9.25
N GLU A 115 23.55 13.47 8.24
CA GLU A 115 22.41 12.56 8.36
C GLU A 115 22.86 11.10 8.53
N PRO A 116 22.24 10.34 9.45
CA PRO A 116 22.54 8.93 9.62
C PRO A 116 22.46 8.15 8.30
N THR A 117 23.58 7.57 7.87
CA THR A 117 23.67 6.93 6.55
C THR A 117 24.38 5.59 6.63
N ASP A 118 23.73 4.55 6.10
CA ASP A 118 24.31 3.23 5.97
C ASP A 118 25.27 3.16 4.75
N VAL A 119 26.39 2.46 4.86
CA VAL A 119 27.26 2.22 3.70
C VAL A 119 26.63 1.16 2.80
N VAL A 120 26.14 0.06 3.40
CA VAL A 120 25.35 -0.96 2.71
C VAL A 120 24.07 -1.26 3.46
N LEU A 121 22.96 -1.35 2.72
CA LEU A 121 21.65 -1.68 3.27
C LEU A 121 21.03 -2.89 2.56
N VAL A 122 20.88 -3.99 3.30
CA VAL A 122 20.34 -5.27 2.85
C VAL A 122 18.93 -5.46 3.39
N ARG A 123 17.99 -5.79 2.51
CA ARG A 123 16.55 -5.75 2.74
C ARG A 123 15.87 -6.99 2.15
N GLY A 124 15.93 -8.10 2.88
CA GLY A 124 15.50 -9.43 2.41
C GLY A 124 16.53 -10.11 1.49
N GLY A 125 16.30 -11.40 1.21
CA GLY A 125 17.12 -12.20 0.29
C GLY A 125 18.45 -12.69 0.88
N GLU A 126 19.33 -13.18 0.02
CA GLU A 126 20.66 -13.67 0.40
C GLU A 126 21.73 -12.60 0.11
N ALA A 127 22.61 -12.33 1.06
CA ALA A 127 23.75 -11.45 0.87
C ALA A 127 25.03 -12.14 1.35
N ALA A 128 26.07 -12.14 0.52
CA ALA A 128 27.36 -12.75 0.83
C ALA A 128 28.50 -11.76 0.53
N PHE A 129 29.19 -11.30 1.57
CA PHE A 129 30.30 -10.36 1.43
C PHE A 129 31.62 -11.02 1.85
N SER A 130 32.64 -10.93 0.99
CA SER A 130 33.94 -11.55 1.23
C SER A 130 35.10 -10.62 0.89
N ASP A 131 36.06 -10.47 1.81
CA ASP A 131 37.19 -9.53 1.66
C ASP A 131 36.74 -8.09 1.30
N CYS A 132 35.64 -7.63 1.91
CA CYS A 132 35.11 -6.28 1.73
C CYS A 132 35.55 -5.36 2.87
N ALA A 133 35.58 -4.05 2.60
CA ALA A 133 35.63 -3.04 3.66
C ALA A 133 34.47 -2.06 3.56
N PHE A 134 33.85 -1.73 4.69
CA PHE A 134 32.73 -0.79 4.80
C PHE A 134 33.17 0.37 5.70
N THR A 135 33.23 1.58 5.15
CA THR A 135 33.86 2.73 5.82
C THR A 135 33.05 4.02 5.66
N GLY A 136 33.18 4.94 6.62
CA GLY A 136 32.54 6.25 6.58
C GLY A 136 31.03 6.28 6.87
N ALA A 137 30.47 5.22 7.45
CA ALA A 137 29.08 5.22 7.91
C ALA A 137 28.84 6.38 8.89
N VAL A 138 27.80 7.16 8.66
CA VAL A 138 27.50 8.35 9.48
C VAL A 138 26.57 7.94 10.62
N SER A 139 27.07 7.94 11.85
CA SER A 139 26.29 7.58 13.04
C SER A 139 25.79 8.82 13.80
N GLY A 140 24.49 9.14 13.71
CA GLY A 140 23.87 10.17 14.54
C GLY A 140 23.85 9.79 16.02
N ARG A 141 24.35 10.67 16.91
CA ARG A 141 24.22 10.53 18.37
C ARG A 141 22.88 11.10 18.84
N VAL A 142 21.98 10.27 19.35
CA VAL A 142 20.86 10.71 20.20
C VAL A 142 21.08 10.15 21.61
N SER A 143 21.07 11.03 22.62
CA SER A 143 21.23 10.67 24.02
C SER A 143 19.90 10.82 24.74
N VAL A 144 19.26 9.71 25.13
CA VAL A 144 18.09 9.75 26.03
C VAL A 144 18.50 9.37 27.44
N ARG A 145 18.18 10.24 28.39
CA ARG A 145 18.50 10.08 29.82
C ARG A 145 17.31 9.46 30.53
N THR A 146 17.44 8.22 31.00
CA THR A 146 16.49 7.65 31.96
C THR A 146 17.04 7.75 33.38
N GLY A 147 16.15 7.86 34.37
CA GLY A 147 16.46 8.18 35.78
C GLY A 147 17.38 7.19 36.53
N ARG A 148 17.96 6.18 35.87
CA ARG A 148 18.94 5.24 36.45
C ARG A 148 20.23 5.07 35.61
N GLY A 149 20.63 6.10 34.87
CA GLY A 149 22.05 6.34 34.58
C GLY A 149 22.78 5.35 33.65
N ARG A 150 22.11 4.78 32.64
CA ARG A 150 22.79 4.20 31.47
C ARG A 150 22.10 4.62 30.17
N VAL A 151 22.90 5.06 29.20
CA VAL A 151 22.52 5.61 27.89
C VAL A 151 22.90 4.60 26.82
N PHE A 152 21.97 4.16 25.98
CA PHE A 152 22.25 3.66 24.62
C PHE A 152 21.02 3.88 23.73
N GLU A 153 21.17 4.69 22.67
CA GLU A 153 20.21 4.77 21.56
C GLU A 153 20.99 4.71 20.24
N THR A 154 20.69 3.69 19.42
CA THR A 154 21.31 3.43 18.11
C THR A 154 20.34 3.84 17.01
N ARG A 155 20.37 5.12 16.61
CA ARG A 155 19.85 5.58 15.31
C ARG A 155 20.98 6.22 14.49
N GLY A 156 22.11 5.53 14.45
CA GLY A 156 23.23 5.83 13.57
C GLY A 156 23.20 4.96 12.31
N GLY A 157 23.78 5.46 11.22
CA GLY A 157 24.09 4.67 10.04
C GLY A 157 25.14 3.60 10.33
N ALA A 158 25.10 2.50 9.57
CA ALA A 158 25.93 1.31 9.75
C ALA A 158 26.78 1.03 8.50
N GLY A 159 27.94 0.41 8.67
CA GLY A 159 28.75 -0.09 7.58
C GLY A 159 27.97 -1.13 6.77
N VAL A 160 27.26 -2.02 7.46
CA VAL A 160 26.24 -2.89 6.86
C VAL A 160 25.03 -2.92 7.79
N ARG A 161 23.84 -2.66 7.23
CA ARG A 161 22.56 -2.90 7.89
C ARG A 161 21.80 -4.01 7.17
N ALA A 162 21.36 -5.04 7.89
CA ALA A 162 20.51 -6.10 7.36
C ALA A 162 19.15 -6.14 8.08
N LEU A 163 18.07 -6.15 7.30
CA LEU A 163 16.69 -6.04 7.75
C LEU A 163 15.79 -7.11 7.12
N GLY A 164 14.71 -7.48 7.81
CA GLY A 164 13.73 -8.46 7.32
C GLY A 164 14.24 -9.91 7.30
N GLU A 165 13.63 -10.74 6.46
CA GLU A 165 14.05 -12.14 6.22
C GLU A 165 15.31 -12.19 5.35
N THR A 166 16.44 -11.79 5.91
CA THR A 166 17.75 -11.80 5.23
C THR A 166 18.61 -12.96 5.73
N SER A 167 19.28 -13.64 4.80
CA SER A 167 20.42 -14.52 5.09
C SER A 167 21.70 -13.78 4.73
N LEU A 168 22.45 -13.32 5.74
CA LEU A 168 23.69 -12.57 5.57
C LEU A 168 24.90 -13.45 5.93
N ARG A 169 25.84 -13.60 5.00
CA ARG A 169 27.15 -14.22 5.23
C ARG A 169 28.26 -13.19 5.06
N LEU A 170 29.16 -13.12 6.03
CA LEU A 170 30.34 -12.23 5.99
C LEU A 170 31.61 -13.05 6.18
N ASP A 171 32.62 -12.83 5.35
CA ASP A 171 33.95 -13.45 5.51
C ASP A 171 35.07 -12.43 5.27
N ALA A 172 36.09 -12.40 6.12
CA ALA A 172 37.23 -11.47 6.04
C ALA A 172 36.87 -9.97 5.87
N CYS A 173 35.70 -9.54 6.36
CA CYS A 173 35.17 -8.18 6.16
C CYS A 173 35.67 -7.18 7.22
N VAL A 174 35.98 -5.95 6.81
CA VAL A 174 36.49 -4.90 7.70
C VAL A 174 35.51 -3.74 7.79
N PHE A 175 35.11 -3.38 9.00
CA PHE A 175 34.29 -2.21 9.28
C PHE A 175 35.16 -1.19 10.00
N ALA A 176 35.41 -0.04 9.38
CA ALA A 176 36.37 0.95 9.89
C ALA A 176 35.74 2.33 10.13
N ASP A 177 36.50 3.16 10.86
CA ASP A 177 36.30 4.60 11.07
C ASP A 177 35.29 5.08 12.11
N ASP A 178 34.35 4.24 12.59
CA ASP A 178 33.55 4.60 13.76
C ASP A 178 33.10 3.38 14.58
N SER A 179 33.46 3.33 15.87
CA SER A 179 33.19 2.19 16.77
C SER A 179 31.69 1.93 17.04
N LEU A 180 30.83 2.77 16.50
CA LEU A 180 29.37 2.76 16.65
C LEU A 180 28.62 2.33 15.36
N ALA A 181 29.31 2.23 14.23
CA ALA A 181 28.72 2.11 12.91
C ALA A 181 29.14 0.82 12.17
N GLY A 182 29.34 -0.28 12.89
CA GLY A 182 29.79 -1.56 12.34
C GLY A 182 28.71 -2.32 11.56
N LEU A 183 28.38 -3.52 12.02
CA LEU A 183 27.32 -4.36 11.49
C LEU A 183 26.07 -4.25 12.36
N VAL A 184 24.94 -3.92 11.73
CA VAL A 184 23.64 -3.85 12.37
C VAL A 184 22.69 -4.85 11.73
N VAL A 185 22.12 -5.75 12.54
CA VAL A 185 21.20 -6.79 12.06
C VAL A 185 19.89 -6.79 12.85
N GLU A 186 18.76 -6.97 12.15
CA GLU A 186 17.48 -7.22 12.81
C GLU A 186 17.38 -8.66 13.37
N PRO A 187 16.54 -8.90 14.39
CA PRO A 187 16.40 -10.23 15.00
C PRO A 187 15.95 -11.37 14.07
N HIS A 188 15.42 -11.04 12.89
CA HIS A 188 14.94 -12.03 11.90
C HIS A 188 15.96 -12.33 10.80
N VAL A 189 17.14 -11.71 10.87
CA VAL A 189 18.26 -11.98 9.96
C VAL A 189 18.99 -13.24 10.42
N SER A 190 19.15 -14.21 9.52
CA SER A 190 20.11 -15.30 9.69
C SER A 190 21.50 -14.78 9.36
N LEU A 191 22.38 -14.68 10.36
CA LEU A 191 23.73 -14.15 10.20
C LEU A 191 24.79 -15.24 10.40
N GLU A 192 25.67 -15.39 9.41
CA GLU A 192 26.88 -16.22 9.47
C GLU A 192 28.12 -15.33 9.34
N VAL A 193 28.98 -15.34 10.37
CA VAL A 193 30.24 -14.58 10.37
C VAL A 193 31.41 -15.56 10.31
N GLY A 194 32.09 -15.55 9.17
CA GLY A 194 33.34 -16.26 8.90
C GLY A 194 34.55 -15.63 9.58
N ARG A 195 35.74 -16.20 9.33
CA ARG A 195 36.96 -15.80 10.04
C ARG A 195 37.51 -14.49 9.48
N GLY A 196 38.12 -13.68 10.35
CA GLY A 196 38.84 -12.48 9.94
C GLY A 196 37.98 -11.23 9.74
N CYS A 197 36.67 -11.29 10.03
CA CYS A 197 35.84 -10.10 10.15
C CYS A 197 36.27 -9.24 11.36
N ARG A 198 36.31 -7.91 11.21
CA ARG A 198 36.72 -6.96 12.27
C ARG A 198 35.85 -5.70 12.26
N GLY A 199 35.58 -5.12 13.43
CA GLY A 199 34.84 -3.86 13.57
C GLY A 199 33.32 -4.01 13.53
N LEU A 200 32.79 -5.21 13.86
CA LEU A 200 31.36 -5.53 13.74
C LEU A 200 30.43 -4.73 14.67
N GLY A 201 30.97 -3.97 15.63
CA GLY A 201 30.24 -2.89 16.30
C GLY A 201 29.90 -3.13 17.78
N ARG A 202 30.89 -3.06 18.66
CA ARG A 202 30.67 -2.62 20.05
C ARG A 202 31.71 -1.59 20.43
N PRO A 203 31.33 -0.42 20.97
CA PRO A 203 32.30 0.51 21.55
C PRO A 203 33.06 -0.18 22.69
N GLY A 204 34.33 -0.51 22.46
CA GLY A 204 35.21 -1.16 23.44
C GLY A 204 34.91 -2.63 23.76
N GLY A 205 34.19 -3.36 22.89
CA GLY A 205 33.86 -4.77 23.05
C GLY A 205 34.42 -5.68 21.94
N GLU A 206 34.26 -7.00 22.11
CA GLU A 206 34.60 -8.02 21.12
C GLU A 206 33.85 -7.83 19.77
N ASP A 207 34.40 -8.37 18.68
CA ASP A 207 33.84 -8.32 17.31
C ASP A 207 32.51 -9.10 17.22
N GLU A 208 31.42 -8.53 17.76
CA GLU A 208 30.07 -9.07 17.67
C GLU A 208 29.12 -8.11 16.93
N PRO A 209 28.16 -8.64 16.14
CA PRO A 209 27.12 -7.86 15.49
C PRO A 209 26.23 -7.11 16.50
N VAL A 210 25.83 -5.88 16.16
CA VAL A 210 24.76 -5.18 16.88
C VAL A 210 23.42 -5.75 16.43
N ILE A 211 22.81 -6.56 17.29
CA ILE A 211 21.43 -7.02 17.08
C ILE A 211 20.49 -5.91 17.56
N LEU A 212 19.69 -5.35 16.65
CA LEU A 212 18.69 -4.34 17.00
C LEU A 212 17.64 -4.95 17.93
N ALA A 213 17.51 -4.39 19.13
CA ALA A 213 16.44 -4.75 20.04
C ALA A 213 15.09 -4.46 19.37
N ARG A 214 14.11 -5.34 19.61
CA ARG A 214 12.75 -5.30 19.03
C ARG A 214 12.03 -3.98 19.31
N GLY A 215 12.26 -2.96 18.50
CA GLY A 215 11.35 -1.84 18.35
C GLY A 215 10.40 -2.08 17.19
N ARG A 216 9.52 -3.10 17.27
CA ARG A 216 8.30 -3.01 16.44
C ARG A 216 7.58 -1.76 16.93
N GLY A 217 7.36 -0.81 16.06
CA GLY A 217 6.72 0.45 16.38
C GLY A 217 5.27 0.30 16.83
N PRO A 218 4.52 1.42 16.92
CA PRO A 218 3.26 1.53 17.67
C PRO A 218 2.46 0.23 17.72
N ARG A 219 2.48 -0.42 18.89
CA ARG A 219 1.71 -1.66 19.13
C ARG A 219 0.42 -1.39 19.87
N SER A 220 0.24 -0.18 20.37
CA SER A 220 -0.94 0.22 21.11
C SER A 220 -1.70 1.34 20.40
N ALA A 221 -3.00 1.42 20.68
CA ALA A 221 -3.85 2.53 20.26
C ALA A 221 -3.25 3.88 20.66
N GLY A 222 -2.70 4.00 21.87
CA GLY A 222 -2.12 5.25 22.38
C GLY A 222 -0.88 5.71 21.60
N GLU A 223 0.01 4.79 21.21
CA GLU A 223 1.19 5.12 20.40
C GLU A 223 0.80 5.52 18.95
N ILE A 224 -0.20 4.86 18.37
CA ILE A 224 -0.74 5.20 17.05
C ILE A 224 -1.38 6.59 17.10
N ALA A 225 -2.21 6.85 18.12
CA ALA A 225 -2.85 8.13 18.34
C ALA A 225 -1.82 9.26 18.50
N ALA A 226 -0.79 9.08 19.33
CA ALA A 226 0.25 10.09 19.54
C ALA A 226 0.97 10.52 18.24
N VAL A 227 1.15 9.59 17.29
CA VAL A 227 1.73 9.91 15.98
C VAL A 227 0.70 10.63 15.10
N LEU A 228 -0.48 10.05 14.93
CA LEU A 228 -1.47 10.53 13.97
C LEU A 228 -2.13 11.84 14.39
N ASP A 229 -2.40 12.03 15.68
CA ASP A 229 -3.00 13.26 16.23
C ASP A 229 -2.08 14.48 16.06
N ALA A 230 -0.77 14.26 15.99
CA ALA A 230 0.20 15.31 15.72
C ALA A 230 0.38 15.55 14.21
N ASP A 231 0.58 14.49 13.42
CA ASP A 231 0.95 14.59 12.01
C ASP A 231 -0.24 14.99 11.12
N VAL A 232 -1.42 14.42 11.34
CA VAL A 232 -2.57 14.59 10.43
C VAL A 232 -3.05 16.04 10.38
N PRO A 233 -3.24 16.78 11.49
CA PRO A 233 -3.60 18.19 11.43
C PRO A 233 -2.56 19.06 10.73
N ALA A 234 -1.27 18.73 10.84
CA ALA A 234 -0.21 19.44 10.12
C ALA A 234 -0.29 19.19 8.61
N LEU A 235 -0.55 17.95 8.19
CA LEU A 235 -0.76 17.59 6.79
C LEU A 235 -2.00 18.27 6.20
N LEU A 236 -3.10 18.37 6.95
CA LEU A 236 -4.32 19.05 6.48
C LEU A 236 -4.03 20.50 6.11
N ARG A 237 -3.32 21.22 6.99
CA ARG A 237 -2.91 22.62 6.76
C ARG A 237 -1.93 22.72 5.58
N ALA A 238 -0.90 21.88 5.55
CA ALA A 238 0.14 21.94 4.53
C ALA A 238 -0.39 21.64 3.12
N MET A 239 -1.40 20.78 3.00
CA MET A 239 -1.94 20.33 1.71
C MET A 239 -3.30 20.93 1.36
N ASN A 240 -3.80 21.85 2.19
CA ASN A 240 -5.11 22.49 2.02
C ASN A 240 -6.24 21.45 1.89
N VAL A 241 -6.26 20.47 2.79
CA VAL A 241 -7.34 19.46 2.88
C VAL A 241 -8.32 19.90 3.97
N PRO A 242 -9.62 20.11 3.66
CA PRO A 242 -10.60 20.55 4.65
C PRO A 242 -10.87 19.52 5.75
N GLY A 243 -11.04 18.26 5.37
CA GLY A 243 -11.36 17.18 6.28
C GLY A 243 -10.89 15.83 5.79
N ALA A 244 -10.57 14.96 6.75
CA ALA A 244 -10.10 13.61 6.51
C ALA A 244 -10.57 12.65 7.60
N VAL A 245 -10.67 11.37 7.27
CA VAL A 245 -10.81 10.28 8.23
C VAL A 245 -9.61 9.35 8.11
N VAL A 246 -9.05 8.92 9.24
CA VAL A 246 -7.96 7.93 9.31
C VAL A 246 -8.38 6.80 10.22
N THR A 247 -8.25 5.57 9.75
CA THR A 247 -8.57 4.35 10.49
C THR A 247 -7.42 3.36 10.40
N VAL A 248 -7.02 2.77 11.53
CA VAL A 248 -5.96 1.76 11.63
C VAL A 248 -6.50 0.54 12.37
N VAL A 249 -6.41 -0.61 11.72
CA VAL A 249 -6.65 -1.92 12.32
C VAL A 249 -5.33 -2.68 12.44
N LYS A 250 -5.15 -3.42 13.52
CA LYS A 250 -3.95 -4.25 13.71
C LYS A 250 -4.28 -5.40 14.64
N ASP A 251 -3.68 -6.56 14.39
CA ASP A 251 -3.81 -7.74 15.25
C ASP A 251 -5.29 -8.05 15.60
N ASP A 252 -6.12 -8.06 14.55
CA ASP A 252 -7.57 -8.37 14.57
C ASP A 252 -8.49 -7.35 15.20
N ARG A 253 -7.99 -6.17 15.54
CA ARG A 253 -8.77 -5.15 16.24
C ARG A 253 -8.67 -3.81 15.54
N LEU A 254 -9.72 -3.02 15.70
CA LEU A 254 -9.67 -1.59 15.42
C LEU A 254 -8.87 -0.90 16.52
N LEU A 255 -7.71 -0.34 16.18
CA LEU A 255 -6.84 0.34 17.15
C LEU A 255 -7.02 1.86 17.14
N TYR A 256 -7.46 2.43 16.01
CA TYR A 256 -7.59 3.87 15.86
C TYR A 256 -8.61 4.20 14.77
N SER A 257 -9.55 5.12 15.03
CA SER A 257 -10.40 5.70 14.01
C SER A 257 -10.75 7.14 14.41
N ARG A 258 -10.34 8.11 13.61
CA ARG A 258 -10.55 9.53 13.93
C ARG A 258 -10.84 10.35 12.69
N GLY A 259 -11.79 11.28 12.85
CA GLY A 259 -12.08 12.34 11.89
C GLY A 259 -11.29 13.59 12.24
N PHE A 260 -10.80 14.28 11.22
CA PHE A 260 -10.01 15.50 11.33
C PHE A 260 -10.58 16.57 10.42
N GLY A 261 -10.57 17.82 10.89
CA GLY A 261 -11.05 18.96 10.11
C GLY A 261 -12.59 18.93 9.93
N PHE A 262 -13.06 19.40 8.77
CA PHE A 262 -14.47 19.65 8.52
C PHE A 262 -15.01 18.82 7.36
N ALA A 263 -16.16 18.19 7.59
CA ALA A 263 -16.97 17.53 6.57
C ALA A 263 -17.64 18.56 5.65
N ASP A 264 -18.09 19.69 6.21
CA ASP A 264 -18.58 20.86 5.47
C ASP A 264 -18.08 22.14 6.16
N LEU A 265 -17.27 22.92 5.44
CA LEU A 265 -16.70 24.20 5.87
C LEU A 265 -17.75 25.28 6.09
N ALA A 266 -18.81 25.33 5.28
CA ALA A 266 -19.85 26.35 5.39
C ALA A 266 -20.75 26.09 6.60
N ALA A 267 -21.03 24.82 6.89
CA ALA A 267 -21.79 24.43 8.09
C ALA A 267 -20.92 24.37 9.37
N GLY A 268 -19.59 24.42 9.24
CA GLY A 268 -18.67 24.18 10.36
C GLY A 268 -18.78 22.75 10.92
N ALA A 269 -19.27 21.80 10.11
CA ALA A 269 -19.52 20.43 10.55
C ALA A 269 -18.20 19.66 10.64
N PRO A 270 -17.81 19.15 11.83
CA PRO A 270 -16.57 18.38 11.97
C PRO A 270 -16.68 17.02 11.28
N VAL A 271 -15.55 16.44 10.92
CA VAL A 271 -15.52 15.04 10.46
C VAL A 271 -15.68 14.11 11.66
N ASP A 272 -16.66 13.21 11.58
CA ASP A 272 -16.90 12.10 12.51
C ASP A 272 -16.53 10.77 11.83
N ALA A 273 -15.66 9.98 12.45
CA ALA A 273 -15.15 8.74 11.86
C ALA A 273 -16.18 7.61 11.73
N ARG A 274 -17.26 7.66 12.50
CA ARG A 274 -18.37 6.70 12.47
C ARG A 274 -19.51 7.16 11.57
N ARG A 275 -19.76 8.48 11.50
CA ARG A 275 -20.93 9.05 10.83
C ARG A 275 -20.62 9.68 9.48
N THR A 276 -19.54 10.43 9.36
CA THR A 276 -19.22 11.16 8.13
C THR A 276 -18.81 10.19 7.02
N ARG A 277 -19.68 10.07 6.02
CA ARG A 277 -19.47 9.28 4.81
C ARG A 277 -18.59 10.03 3.83
N PHE A 278 -17.50 9.41 3.40
CA PHE A 278 -16.64 9.86 2.32
C PHE A 278 -16.87 9.01 1.07
N ARG A 279 -16.75 9.63 -0.10
CA ARG A 279 -16.57 8.89 -1.36
C ARG A 279 -15.27 8.10 -1.26
N ILE A 280 -15.33 6.81 -1.58
CA ILE A 280 -14.12 5.95 -1.61
C ILE A 280 -13.64 5.62 -3.02
N ALA A 281 -14.34 6.12 -4.05
CA ALA A 281 -13.98 5.99 -5.45
C ALA A 281 -13.51 4.57 -5.79
N SER A 282 -12.38 4.44 -6.48
CA SER A 282 -11.83 3.16 -6.93
C SER A 282 -11.50 2.13 -5.84
N VAL A 283 -11.47 2.46 -4.55
CA VAL A 283 -11.47 1.45 -3.48
C VAL A 283 -12.68 0.51 -3.59
N THR A 284 -13.78 0.99 -4.21
CA THR A 284 -14.96 0.18 -4.57
C THR A 284 -14.60 -1.09 -5.36
N LYS A 285 -13.54 -1.08 -6.18
CA LYS A 285 -13.11 -2.24 -6.97
C LYS A 285 -12.72 -3.44 -6.08
N CYS A 286 -12.24 -3.20 -4.86
CA CYS A 286 -11.97 -4.25 -3.88
C CYS A 286 -13.26 -4.97 -3.46
N PHE A 287 -14.40 -4.25 -3.37
CA PHE A 287 -15.71 -4.83 -3.09
C PHE A 287 -16.23 -5.62 -4.29
N THR A 288 -16.06 -5.09 -5.50
CA THR A 288 -16.39 -5.80 -6.76
C THR A 288 -15.64 -7.12 -6.85
N ALA A 289 -14.32 -7.12 -6.61
CA ALA A 289 -13.51 -8.33 -6.61
C ALA A 289 -13.95 -9.32 -5.51
N THR A 290 -14.29 -8.82 -4.31
CA THR A 290 -14.84 -9.64 -3.22
C THR A 290 -16.14 -10.33 -3.65
N ALA A 291 -17.06 -9.61 -4.31
CA ALA A 291 -18.32 -10.15 -4.81
C ALA A 291 -18.11 -11.24 -5.88
N VAL A 292 -17.17 -11.04 -6.81
CA VAL A 292 -16.79 -12.07 -7.80
C VAL A 292 -16.26 -13.32 -7.10
N MET A 293 -15.42 -13.17 -6.07
CA MET A 293 -14.88 -14.30 -5.33
C MET A 293 -15.96 -15.04 -4.50
N GLN A 294 -16.97 -14.34 -3.98
CA GLN A 294 -18.13 -14.98 -3.34
C GLN A 294 -18.93 -15.85 -4.32
N LEU A 295 -19.18 -15.33 -5.53
CA LEU A 295 -19.88 -16.10 -6.57
C LEU A 295 -19.04 -17.29 -7.05
N ARG A 296 -17.72 -17.15 -7.08
CA ARG A 296 -16.79 -18.27 -7.33
C ARG A 296 -16.92 -19.37 -6.28
N GLU A 297 -16.96 -19.03 -4.99
CA GLU A 297 -17.15 -20.02 -3.92
C GLU A 297 -18.49 -20.75 -4.01
N ARG A 298 -19.52 -20.06 -4.51
CA ARG A 298 -20.86 -20.63 -4.75
C ARG A 298 -20.95 -21.43 -6.05
N GLY A 299 -19.87 -21.50 -6.84
CA GLY A 299 -19.85 -22.19 -8.13
C GLY A 299 -20.66 -21.49 -9.23
N LEU A 300 -21.06 -20.24 -9.03
CA LEU A 300 -21.86 -19.44 -9.97
C LEU A 300 -20.97 -18.72 -11.01
N LEU A 301 -19.69 -18.52 -10.69
CA LEU A 301 -18.68 -17.98 -11.59
C LEU A 301 -17.37 -18.77 -11.46
N ARG A 302 -16.55 -18.75 -12.49
CA ARG A 302 -15.14 -19.19 -12.42
C ARG A 302 -14.25 -18.08 -12.95
N LEU A 303 -13.06 -17.98 -12.39
CA LEU A 303 -12.06 -16.98 -12.80
C LEU A 303 -11.66 -17.14 -14.28
N ASN A 304 -11.69 -18.36 -14.81
CA ASN A 304 -11.37 -18.63 -16.22
C ASN A 304 -12.60 -18.61 -17.14
N ASP A 305 -13.79 -18.27 -16.63
CA ASP A 305 -14.97 -18.16 -17.48
C ASP A 305 -14.77 -17.02 -18.48
N PRO A 306 -15.06 -17.25 -19.78
CA PRO A 306 -15.03 -16.20 -20.77
C PRO A 306 -16.13 -15.16 -20.49
N VAL A 307 -15.76 -13.88 -20.42
CA VAL A 307 -16.68 -12.82 -20.00
C VAL A 307 -17.89 -12.71 -20.92
N ASP A 308 -17.70 -12.91 -22.22
CA ASP A 308 -18.74 -12.84 -23.25
C ASP A 308 -19.74 -14.01 -23.23
N THR A 309 -19.51 -15.08 -22.46
CA THR A 309 -20.58 -16.06 -22.15
C THR A 309 -21.51 -15.61 -21.03
N ILE A 310 -21.10 -14.64 -20.22
CA ILE A 310 -21.84 -14.15 -19.06
C ILE A 310 -22.48 -12.79 -19.38
N VAL A 311 -21.68 -11.89 -19.98
CA VAL A 311 -22.07 -10.54 -20.39
C VAL A 311 -21.94 -10.46 -21.91
N SER A 312 -23.04 -10.72 -22.62
CA SER A 312 -23.04 -10.82 -24.09
C SER A 312 -22.63 -9.51 -24.80
N ALA A 313 -22.80 -8.36 -24.13
CA ALA A 313 -22.39 -7.05 -24.61
C ALA A 313 -20.89 -6.75 -24.41
N ALA A 314 -20.11 -7.67 -23.84
CA ALA A 314 -18.68 -7.46 -23.61
C ALA A 314 -17.93 -7.15 -24.93
N PRO A 315 -17.11 -6.09 -24.99
CA PRO A 315 -16.41 -5.72 -26.22
C PRO A 315 -15.43 -6.80 -26.69
N ARG A 316 -15.44 -7.03 -28.01
CA ARG A 316 -14.39 -7.80 -28.68
C ARG A 316 -13.10 -6.98 -28.74
N GLY A 317 -11.98 -7.66 -28.90
CA GLY A 317 -10.67 -7.02 -29.07
C GLY A 317 -10.02 -7.43 -30.39
N PRO A 318 -8.69 -7.33 -30.50
CA PRO A 318 -7.98 -7.62 -31.75
C PRO A 318 -8.27 -9.02 -32.26
N ALA A 319 -8.27 -9.19 -33.59
CA ALA A 319 -8.38 -10.50 -34.23
C ALA A 319 -7.37 -11.49 -33.64
N ASP A 320 -7.76 -12.76 -33.55
CA ASP A 320 -6.94 -13.86 -33.02
C ASP A 320 -6.56 -13.76 -31.53
N SER A 321 -7.08 -12.77 -30.79
CA SER A 321 -6.93 -12.73 -29.33
C SER A 321 -7.69 -13.89 -28.67
N ARG A 322 -7.11 -14.51 -27.63
CA ARG A 322 -7.88 -15.38 -26.73
C ARG A 322 -9.08 -14.61 -26.13
N ARG A 323 -10.10 -15.36 -25.70
CA ARG A 323 -11.24 -14.77 -24.98
C ARG A 323 -10.76 -14.22 -23.64
N MET A 324 -11.29 -13.04 -23.30
CA MET A 324 -11.08 -12.39 -22.00
C MET A 324 -11.82 -13.19 -20.94
N THR A 325 -11.17 -13.36 -19.78
CA THR A 325 -11.70 -14.09 -18.63
C THR A 325 -12.05 -13.16 -17.47
N ILE A 326 -12.81 -13.66 -16.51
CA ILE A 326 -13.09 -12.93 -15.26
C ILE A 326 -11.79 -12.56 -14.53
N ALA A 327 -10.78 -13.43 -14.54
CA ALA A 327 -9.47 -13.16 -13.96
C ALA A 327 -8.80 -11.93 -14.59
N ASP A 328 -8.89 -11.78 -15.92
CA ASP A 328 -8.30 -10.65 -16.63
C ASP A 328 -8.90 -9.32 -16.19
N LEU A 329 -10.21 -9.28 -15.90
CA LEU A 329 -10.89 -8.10 -15.38
C LEU A 329 -10.36 -7.74 -13.98
N LEU A 330 -10.24 -8.72 -13.08
CA LEU A 330 -9.82 -8.48 -11.71
C LEU A 330 -8.35 -8.07 -11.56
N THR A 331 -7.53 -8.30 -12.59
CA THR A 331 -6.11 -7.97 -12.62
C THR A 331 -5.76 -6.88 -13.62
N HIS A 332 -6.74 -6.15 -14.16
CA HIS A 332 -6.51 -5.11 -15.17
C HIS A 332 -5.74 -5.60 -16.41
N ALA A 333 -5.89 -6.87 -16.77
CA ALA A 333 -5.16 -7.52 -17.86
C ALA A 333 -6.06 -7.82 -19.07
N ALA A 334 -7.25 -7.24 -19.13
CA ALA A 334 -8.18 -7.43 -20.24
C ALA A 334 -7.73 -6.78 -21.56
N GLY A 335 -6.87 -5.76 -21.49
CA GLY A 335 -6.37 -5.02 -22.65
C GLY A 335 -7.27 -3.87 -23.10
N PHE A 336 -8.08 -3.30 -22.20
CA PHE A 336 -8.86 -2.08 -22.46
C PHE A 336 -7.98 -0.83 -22.46
N ASP A 337 -8.37 0.17 -23.26
CA ASP A 337 -7.96 1.55 -23.06
C ASP A 337 -8.65 2.12 -21.81
N GLU A 338 -7.94 2.89 -20.98
CA GLU A 338 -8.59 3.60 -19.88
C GLU A 338 -9.46 4.70 -20.46
N ARG A 339 -10.73 4.70 -20.06
CA ARG A 339 -11.66 5.78 -20.30
C ARG A 339 -12.28 6.16 -18.99
N TRP A 340 -12.21 7.45 -18.69
CA TRP A 340 -13.07 8.03 -17.66
C TRP A 340 -14.52 7.95 -18.15
N ILE A 341 -15.19 6.81 -17.94
CA ILE A 341 -16.55 6.52 -18.44
C ILE A 341 -17.52 7.53 -17.85
N ASP A 342 -17.84 8.59 -18.62
CA ASP A 342 -18.87 9.62 -18.36
C ASP A 342 -19.25 9.76 -16.88
N ILE A 343 -18.29 10.27 -16.10
CA ILE A 343 -18.29 10.22 -14.62
C ILE A 343 -19.09 11.38 -14.00
N ALA A 344 -19.91 12.05 -14.82
CA ALA A 344 -20.98 12.90 -14.34
C ALA A 344 -22.21 12.58 -15.18
N ALA A 345 -23.16 11.84 -14.61
CA ALA A 345 -24.53 12.01 -15.07
C ALA A 345 -24.85 13.52 -14.95
N PRO A 346 -25.44 14.16 -15.98
CA PRO A 346 -25.88 15.54 -15.87
C PRO A 346 -26.67 15.73 -14.57
N ALA A 347 -26.44 16.86 -13.89
CA ALA A 347 -27.18 17.18 -12.68
C ALA A 347 -28.70 17.11 -12.97
N GLY A 348 -29.41 16.24 -12.25
CA GLY A 348 -30.86 16.05 -12.41
C GLY A 348 -31.28 14.73 -13.08
N GLU A 349 -30.38 13.97 -13.69
CA GLU A 349 -30.71 12.68 -14.33
C GLU A 349 -30.37 11.48 -13.43
N ALA A 350 -31.22 10.44 -13.46
CA ALA A 350 -30.93 9.18 -12.79
C ALA A 350 -29.63 8.57 -13.37
N PRO A 351 -28.74 8.00 -12.54
CA PRO A 351 -27.58 7.29 -13.07
C PRO A 351 -28.05 6.12 -13.95
N PRO A 352 -27.37 5.85 -15.09
CA PRO A 352 -27.72 4.72 -15.94
C PRO A 352 -27.61 3.40 -15.18
N SER A 353 -28.40 2.42 -15.59
CA SER A 353 -28.23 1.03 -15.15
C SER A 353 -26.87 0.48 -15.59
N LEU A 354 -26.39 -0.57 -14.91
CA LEU A 354 -25.10 -1.17 -15.24
C LEU A 354 -25.10 -1.77 -16.66
N ASP A 355 -26.21 -2.38 -17.09
CA ASP A 355 -26.38 -2.87 -18.46
C ASP A 355 -26.27 -1.76 -19.51
N GLU A 356 -26.93 -0.62 -19.28
CA GLU A 356 -26.82 0.55 -20.17
C GLU A 356 -25.37 1.05 -20.26
N VAL A 357 -24.64 1.15 -19.13
CA VAL A 357 -23.23 1.54 -19.15
C VAL A 357 -22.38 0.57 -19.96
N VAL A 358 -22.61 -0.74 -19.81
CA VAL A 358 -21.87 -1.77 -20.57
C VAL A 358 -22.18 -1.67 -22.05
N ARG A 359 -23.44 -1.57 -22.45
CA ARG A 359 -23.89 -1.56 -23.85
C ARG A 359 -23.55 -0.28 -24.59
N GLU A 360 -23.77 0.86 -23.95
CA GLU A 360 -23.78 2.17 -24.63
C GLU A 360 -22.47 2.92 -24.48
N ARG A 361 -21.65 2.56 -23.48
CA ARG A 361 -20.36 3.20 -23.21
C ARG A 361 -19.20 2.21 -23.18
N PRO A 362 -19.04 1.33 -24.20
CA PRO A 362 -17.96 0.35 -24.21
C PRO A 362 -16.58 1.00 -24.33
N ALA A 363 -15.63 0.52 -23.51
CA ALA A 363 -14.21 0.82 -23.72
C ALA A 363 -13.66 0.00 -24.91
N SER A 364 -12.66 0.56 -25.59
CA SER A 364 -11.99 -0.14 -26.69
C SER A 364 -10.99 -1.14 -26.15
N ARG A 365 -11.12 -2.41 -26.51
CA ARG A 365 -10.12 -3.43 -26.18
C ARG A 365 -9.02 -3.44 -27.23
N ILE A 366 -7.91 -2.76 -26.94
CA ILE A 366 -6.82 -2.50 -27.88
C ILE A 366 -5.72 -3.58 -27.85
N LEU A 367 -5.64 -4.38 -26.78
CA LEU A 367 -4.64 -5.45 -26.63
C LEU A 367 -5.29 -6.83 -26.40
N PRO A 368 -4.61 -7.92 -26.77
CA PRO A 368 -4.97 -9.26 -26.32
C PRO A 368 -4.93 -9.35 -24.78
N PRO A 369 -5.82 -10.15 -24.15
CA PRO A 369 -5.81 -10.26 -22.70
C PRO A 369 -4.54 -10.96 -22.19
N GLY A 370 -3.98 -10.47 -21.08
CA GLY A 370 -2.74 -10.95 -20.47
C GLY A 370 -1.46 -10.38 -21.06
N THR A 371 -1.52 -9.54 -22.10
CA THR A 371 -0.32 -8.92 -22.69
C THR A 371 0.34 -7.94 -21.72
N VAL A 372 -0.46 -7.09 -21.07
CA VAL A 372 -0.03 -6.16 -20.01
C VAL A 372 -1.16 -6.00 -19.01
N SER A 373 -0.81 -5.65 -17.78
CA SER A 373 -1.73 -5.11 -16.79
C SER A 373 -1.79 -3.58 -16.96
N SER A 374 -2.90 -3.07 -17.48
CA SER A 374 -3.14 -1.63 -17.63
C SER A 374 -4.47 -1.31 -16.96
N TYR A 375 -4.43 -0.43 -15.95
CA TYR A 375 -5.62 -0.03 -15.22
C TYR A 375 -6.71 0.46 -16.18
N ALA A 376 -7.91 -0.11 -16.05
CA ALA A 376 -9.10 0.33 -16.76
C ALA A 376 -10.32 0.28 -15.83
N ASN A 377 -11.05 1.38 -15.70
CA ASN A 377 -12.33 1.39 -14.97
C ASN A 377 -13.35 0.42 -15.55
N TYR A 378 -13.32 0.23 -16.87
CA TYR A 378 -14.23 -0.65 -17.59
C TYR A 378 -14.04 -2.14 -17.22
N ASP A 379 -12.85 -2.55 -16.77
CA ASP A 379 -12.64 -3.89 -16.21
C ASP A 379 -13.59 -4.18 -15.06
N SER A 380 -13.65 -3.24 -14.10
CA SER A 380 -14.50 -3.38 -12.94
C SER A 380 -15.97 -3.23 -13.28
N THR A 381 -16.32 -2.40 -14.27
CA THR A 381 -17.69 -2.29 -14.80
C THR A 381 -18.18 -3.65 -15.31
N LEU A 382 -17.38 -4.32 -16.16
CA LEU A 382 -17.71 -5.66 -16.66
C LEU A 382 -17.71 -6.72 -15.56
N ALA A 383 -16.81 -6.62 -14.58
CA ALA A 383 -16.80 -7.52 -13.44
C ALA A 383 -18.09 -7.39 -12.62
N GLY A 384 -18.57 -6.17 -12.41
CA GLY A 384 -19.87 -5.92 -11.77
C GLY A 384 -21.04 -6.45 -12.59
N ALA A 385 -21.01 -6.31 -13.92
CA ALA A 385 -22.05 -6.86 -14.79
C ALA A 385 -22.07 -8.40 -14.77
N ALA A 386 -20.90 -9.02 -14.66
CA ALA A 386 -20.79 -10.46 -14.46
C ALA A 386 -21.34 -10.90 -13.09
N VAL A 387 -21.13 -10.10 -12.03
CA VAL A 387 -21.76 -10.31 -10.71
C VAL A 387 -23.29 -10.26 -10.84
N GLU A 388 -23.82 -9.22 -11.48
CA GLU A 388 -25.27 -9.04 -11.67
C GLU A 388 -25.90 -10.21 -12.43
N ALA A 389 -25.29 -10.59 -13.56
CA ALA A 389 -25.75 -11.71 -14.38
C ALA A 389 -25.73 -13.05 -13.63
N ALA A 390 -24.66 -13.34 -12.87
CA ALA A 390 -24.52 -14.61 -12.15
C ALA A 390 -25.33 -14.66 -10.83
N ALA A 391 -25.55 -13.51 -10.19
CA ALA A 391 -26.33 -13.41 -8.96
C ALA A 391 -27.84 -13.36 -9.20
N GLY A 392 -28.29 -12.94 -10.39
CA GLY A 392 -29.71 -12.73 -10.71
C GLY A 392 -30.32 -11.56 -9.93
N THR A 393 -29.50 -10.61 -9.48
CA THR A 393 -29.90 -9.41 -8.75
C THR A 393 -28.92 -8.28 -9.06
N SER A 394 -29.31 -7.02 -8.86
CA SER A 394 -28.42 -5.90 -9.18
C SER A 394 -27.10 -6.00 -8.43
N TYR A 395 -26.03 -5.51 -9.05
CA TYR A 395 -24.71 -5.48 -8.43
C TYR A 395 -24.72 -4.85 -7.02
N GLU A 396 -25.43 -3.73 -6.85
CA GLU A 396 -25.54 -3.00 -5.58
C GLU A 396 -26.20 -3.85 -4.52
N ARG A 397 -27.31 -4.52 -4.88
CA ARG A 397 -28.08 -5.36 -3.96
C ARG A 397 -27.29 -6.60 -3.54
N TRP A 398 -26.47 -7.15 -4.44
CA TRP A 398 -25.56 -8.23 -4.08
C TRP A 398 -24.51 -7.76 -3.08
N VAL A 399 -23.81 -6.65 -3.37
CA VAL A 399 -22.78 -6.09 -2.47
C VAL A 399 -23.37 -5.74 -1.11
N GLU A 400 -24.53 -5.09 -1.08
CA GLU A 400 -25.24 -4.74 0.15
C GLU A 400 -25.56 -5.99 0.99
N ARG A 401 -26.25 -6.97 0.41
CA ARG A 401 -26.73 -8.15 1.14
C ARG A 401 -25.66 -9.18 1.48
N ALA A 402 -24.65 -9.33 0.62
CA ALA A 402 -23.65 -10.38 0.74
C ALA A 402 -22.34 -9.90 1.38
N ILE A 403 -22.08 -8.58 1.42
CA ILE A 403 -20.84 -8.01 1.98
C ILE A 403 -21.17 -7.00 3.08
N LEU A 404 -21.92 -5.94 2.79
CA LEU A 404 -22.08 -4.81 3.71
C LEU A 404 -22.91 -5.18 4.95
N VAL A 405 -24.10 -5.74 4.75
CA VAL A 405 -25.02 -6.13 5.84
C VAL A 405 -24.38 -7.17 6.76
N PRO A 406 -23.78 -8.27 6.27
CA PRO A 406 -23.14 -9.24 7.16
C PRO A 406 -21.96 -8.63 7.93
N LEU A 407 -21.19 -7.72 7.34
CA LEU A 407 -20.10 -7.02 8.03
C LEU A 407 -20.58 -5.92 9.00
N GLY A 408 -21.88 -5.61 9.03
CA GLY A 408 -22.42 -4.51 9.83
C GLY A 408 -22.00 -3.13 9.33
N MET A 409 -21.65 -2.99 8.04
CA MET A 409 -21.24 -1.73 7.42
C MET A 409 -22.45 -0.84 7.09
N THR A 410 -23.15 -0.38 8.14
CA THR A 410 -24.45 0.31 8.03
C THR A 410 -24.35 1.76 7.54
N ALA A 411 -23.17 2.33 7.40
CA ALA A 411 -22.98 3.66 6.83
C ALA A 411 -22.50 3.60 5.38
N THR A 412 -22.13 2.42 4.88
CA THR A 412 -21.60 2.21 3.53
C THR A 412 -22.74 2.00 2.54
N THR A 413 -22.75 2.78 1.45
CA THR A 413 -23.88 2.81 0.52
C THR A 413 -23.47 3.31 -0.88
N PHE A 414 -24.25 2.92 -1.89
CA PHE A 414 -24.19 3.50 -3.25
C PHE A 414 -25.05 4.76 -3.41
N ASP A 415 -26.02 5.01 -2.52
CA ASP A 415 -26.78 6.26 -2.44
C ASP A 415 -26.59 6.89 -1.05
N PRO A 416 -25.84 8.00 -0.93
CA PRO A 416 -25.56 8.64 0.36
C PRO A 416 -26.79 9.31 0.99
N ARG A 417 -27.95 9.32 0.31
CA ARG A 417 -29.21 9.92 0.77
C ARG A 417 -30.16 8.93 1.43
N THR A 418 -29.90 7.62 1.33
CA THR A 418 -30.69 6.59 2.01
C THR A 418 -29.94 6.11 3.24
N ASP A 419 -30.59 6.13 4.40
CA ASP A 419 -30.06 5.49 5.59
C ASP A 419 -30.04 3.97 5.32
N ALA A 420 -28.89 3.30 5.48
CA ALA A 420 -28.78 1.86 5.21
C ALA A 420 -29.60 0.98 6.18
N ALA A 421 -30.30 1.60 7.13
CA ALA A 421 -31.32 0.98 7.96
C ALA A 421 -32.67 1.08 7.23
N GLY A 422 -32.99 0.08 6.41
CA GLY A 422 -34.16 0.06 5.55
C GLY A 422 -35.47 0.50 6.23
N THR A 423 -36.08 1.54 5.67
CA THR A 423 -37.54 1.61 5.53
C THR A 423 -37.85 1.19 4.10
N GLY A 424 -38.34 -0.04 3.94
CA GLY A 424 -38.67 -0.64 2.66
C GLY A 424 -39.77 0.13 1.91
N GLY A 425 -39.37 0.89 0.91
CA GLY A 425 -40.21 1.26 -0.23
C GLY A 425 -39.64 0.60 -1.48
N ASP A 426 -40.48 -0.10 -2.23
CA ASP A 426 -40.11 -0.71 -3.51
C ASP A 426 -39.50 0.34 -4.46
N PRO A 427 -38.33 0.08 -5.09
CA PRO A 427 -37.73 1.02 -6.03
C PRO A 427 -38.51 1.16 -7.35
N GLU A 428 -39.52 0.31 -7.58
CA GLU A 428 -40.28 0.30 -8.84
C GLU A 428 -41.49 1.26 -8.85
N ASP A 429 -41.86 1.88 -7.73
CA ASP A 429 -43.14 2.61 -7.64
C ASP A 429 -43.01 4.15 -7.52
N THR A 430 -41.90 4.73 -7.99
CA THR A 430 -41.87 6.19 -8.22
C THR A 430 -41.12 6.56 -9.50
N PRO A 431 -41.83 6.72 -10.63
CA PRO A 431 -41.26 7.34 -11.81
C PRO A 431 -40.97 8.81 -11.48
N GLY A 432 -39.70 9.20 -11.61
CA GLY A 432 -39.27 10.58 -11.83
C GLY A 432 -39.83 11.65 -10.89
N THR A 433 -39.10 11.99 -9.84
CA THR A 433 -38.95 13.42 -9.48
C THR A 433 -37.49 13.71 -9.13
N SER A 434 -36.88 14.51 -10.02
CA SER A 434 -35.69 15.29 -9.75
C SER A 434 -35.93 16.18 -8.53
N ALA A 435 -35.07 16.05 -7.53
CA ALA A 435 -34.89 17.06 -6.49
C ALA A 435 -33.40 17.09 -6.11
N ILE A 436 -32.56 17.56 -7.04
CA ILE A 436 -31.22 18.10 -6.73
C ILE A 436 -31.28 19.63 -6.54
N ASP A 437 -32.46 20.24 -6.63
CA ASP A 437 -32.63 21.65 -6.35
C ASP A 437 -32.87 21.87 -4.85
N GLY A 438 -31.80 22.21 -4.12
CA GLY A 438 -31.86 23.03 -2.91
C GLY A 438 -32.12 22.35 -1.56
N GLY A 439 -32.24 21.02 -1.48
CA GLY A 439 -32.41 20.30 -0.20
C GLY A 439 -31.10 19.64 0.27
N GLY A 440 -30.64 19.98 1.48
CA GLY A 440 -29.36 19.55 2.04
C GLY A 440 -29.11 18.04 1.95
N VAL A 441 -27.87 17.69 1.58
CA VAL A 441 -27.31 16.36 1.87
C VAL A 441 -27.43 16.15 3.38
N SER A 442 -27.81 14.96 3.83
CA SER A 442 -27.83 14.64 5.27
C SER A 442 -26.50 15.06 5.88
N GLY A 443 -26.51 15.60 7.11
CA GLY A 443 -25.32 16.17 7.78
C GLY A 443 -24.17 15.19 8.02
N ASP A 444 -24.29 13.97 7.52
CA ASP A 444 -23.38 12.84 7.70
C ASP A 444 -22.60 12.52 6.41
N VAL A 445 -22.50 13.44 5.44
CA VAL A 445 -21.75 13.24 4.19
C VAL A 445 -20.68 14.33 4.03
N ALA A 446 -19.46 13.93 3.68
CA ALA A 446 -18.37 14.86 3.43
C ALA A 446 -18.58 15.58 2.10
N ARG A 447 -18.58 16.92 2.13
CA ARG A 447 -18.67 17.77 0.94
C ARG A 447 -17.34 17.87 0.24
N SER A 448 -17.30 17.66 -1.07
CA SER A 448 -16.07 17.71 -1.88
C SER A 448 -15.60 19.15 -2.12
N TYR A 449 -14.29 19.38 -2.04
CA TYR A 449 -13.68 20.69 -2.25
C TYR A 449 -12.52 20.64 -3.26
N ARG A 450 -12.37 21.74 -4.00
CA ARG A 450 -11.18 22.05 -4.81
C ARG A 450 -10.47 23.26 -4.21
N TRP A 451 -9.15 23.20 -4.16
CA TRP A 451 -8.33 24.36 -3.83
C TRP A 451 -8.07 25.22 -5.07
N ASP A 452 -8.49 26.48 -5.03
CA ASP A 452 -8.23 27.48 -6.07
C ASP A 452 -8.06 28.87 -5.42
N GLY A 453 -6.89 29.11 -4.84
CA GLY A 453 -6.62 30.28 -3.99
C GLY A 453 -7.46 30.33 -2.70
N GLY A 454 -8.16 29.24 -2.39
CA GLY A 454 -9.13 29.08 -1.32
C GLY A 454 -9.97 27.83 -1.54
N GLN A 455 -10.71 27.39 -0.52
CA GLN A 455 -11.56 26.21 -0.61
C GLN A 455 -12.84 26.53 -1.39
N ARG A 456 -13.06 25.84 -2.51
CA ARG A 456 -14.26 25.96 -3.34
C ARG A 456 -15.07 24.66 -3.26
N PRO A 457 -16.32 24.70 -2.79
CA PRO A 457 -17.17 23.50 -2.79
C PRO A 457 -17.45 23.08 -4.22
N LEU A 458 -17.43 21.78 -4.47
CA LEU A 458 -17.83 21.21 -5.75
C LEU A 458 -19.30 20.77 -5.70
N PRO A 459 -19.99 20.74 -6.85
CA PRO A 459 -21.32 20.14 -6.92
C PRO A 459 -21.25 18.65 -6.58
N PRO A 460 -22.34 18.05 -6.08
CA PRO A 460 -22.44 16.61 -5.92
C PRO A 460 -22.17 15.89 -7.24
N ASP A 461 -21.42 14.79 -7.17
CA ASP A 461 -21.07 13.98 -8.32
C ASP A 461 -21.78 12.62 -8.29
N ARG A 462 -21.95 12.01 -9.46
CA ARG A 462 -22.51 10.67 -9.63
C ARG A 462 -21.59 9.83 -10.50
N PHE A 463 -20.96 8.84 -9.89
CA PHE A 463 -20.22 7.81 -10.61
C PHE A 463 -21.17 6.98 -11.48
N ALA A 464 -21.01 7.05 -12.81
CA ALA A 464 -21.84 6.28 -13.74
C ALA A 464 -21.62 4.76 -13.59
N SER A 465 -20.37 4.33 -13.37
CA SER A 465 -20.07 2.93 -13.06
C SER A 465 -20.03 2.72 -11.54
N ARG A 466 -21.11 2.14 -11.00
CA ARG A 466 -21.19 1.79 -9.57
C ARG A 466 -20.10 0.79 -9.15
N PRO A 467 -19.79 -0.28 -9.93
CA PRO A 467 -18.73 -1.22 -9.57
C PRO A 467 -17.32 -0.62 -9.57
N SER A 468 -17.07 0.42 -10.37
CA SER A 468 -15.73 0.99 -10.47
C SER A 468 -15.45 2.04 -9.40
N GLY A 469 -16.46 2.76 -8.88
CA GLY A 469 -16.22 3.84 -7.93
C GLY A 469 -17.42 4.35 -7.11
N GLY A 470 -18.54 3.63 -7.09
CA GLY A 470 -19.81 4.16 -6.61
C GLY A 470 -19.97 4.27 -5.09
N LEU A 471 -19.13 3.62 -4.28
CA LEU A 471 -19.36 3.54 -2.83
C LEU A 471 -19.01 4.83 -2.08
N TRP A 472 -19.82 5.10 -1.06
CA TRP A 472 -19.49 5.92 0.09
C TRP A 472 -19.28 5.04 1.31
N SER A 473 -18.39 5.41 2.22
CA SER A 473 -18.15 4.67 3.45
C SER A 473 -17.63 5.58 4.57
N THR A 474 -17.51 5.05 5.78
CA THR A 474 -16.96 5.72 6.96
C THR A 474 -15.65 5.04 7.38
N GLY A 475 -14.88 5.68 8.25
CA GLY A 475 -13.67 5.06 8.79
C GLY A 475 -13.98 3.75 9.52
N THR A 476 -15.05 3.74 10.32
CA THR A 476 -15.46 2.57 11.10
C THR A 476 -15.93 1.40 10.24
N ASP A 477 -16.74 1.66 9.22
CA ASP A 477 -17.19 0.58 8.31
C ASP A 477 -16.00 -0.05 7.57
N MET A 478 -15.06 0.79 7.09
CA MET A 478 -13.86 0.31 6.42
C MET A 478 -12.96 -0.52 7.35
N ALA A 479 -13.04 -0.34 8.67
CA ALA A 479 -12.36 -1.22 9.61
C ALA A 479 -12.82 -2.68 9.47
N ALA A 480 -14.14 -2.92 9.36
CA ALA A 480 -14.69 -4.26 9.17
C ALA A 480 -14.21 -4.89 7.85
N PHE A 481 -14.20 -4.10 6.78
CA PHE A 481 -13.70 -4.56 5.48
C PHE A 481 -12.19 -4.88 5.50
N MET A 482 -11.37 -4.06 6.17
CA MET A 482 -9.95 -4.37 6.36
C MET A 482 -9.75 -5.64 7.17
N LEU A 483 -10.44 -5.76 8.31
CA LEU A 483 -10.32 -6.91 9.22
C LEU A 483 -10.72 -8.22 8.53
N VAL A 484 -11.78 -8.24 7.72
CA VAL A 484 -12.19 -9.47 7.05
C VAL A 484 -11.16 -9.97 6.05
N HIS A 485 -10.45 -9.08 5.36
CA HIS A 485 -9.33 -9.46 4.49
C HIS A 485 -8.09 -9.86 5.29
N LEU A 486 -7.82 -9.23 6.42
CA LEU A 486 -6.66 -9.58 7.28
C LEU A 486 -6.87 -10.86 8.11
N GLN A 487 -8.13 -11.26 8.33
CA GLN A 487 -8.52 -12.45 9.12
C GLN A 487 -8.97 -13.64 8.27
N GLY A 488 -8.55 -13.70 7.00
CA GLY A 488 -8.83 -14.86 6.15
C GLY A 488 -10.33 -15.05 5.85
N GLY A 489 -11.07 -13.95 5.73
CA GLY A 489 -12.44 -13.92 5.24
C GLY A 489 -13.51 -14.07 6.32
N ARG A 490 -13.13 -14.09 7.60
CA ARG A 490 -14.05 -14.23 8.75
C ARG A 490 -13.65 -13.30 9.88
N ILE A 491 -14.62 -12.61 10.48
CA ILE A 491 -14.44 -11.75 11.66
C ILE A 491 -15.54 -11.99 12.68
N GLU A 492 -15.32 -11.60 13.93
CA GLU A 492 -16.39 -11.45 14.91
C GLU A 492 -17.10 -10.11 14.67
N ALA A 493 -18.42 -10.14 14.50
CA ALA A 493 -19.22 -8.94 14.27
C ALA A 493 -20.14 -8.63 15.48
N PRO A 494 -20.44 -7.35 15.75
CA PRO A 494 -19.87 -6.15 15.13
C PRO A 494 -18.45 -5.85 15.64
N VAL A 495 -17.66 -5.11 14.84
CA VAL A 495 -16.34 -4.62 15.24
C VAL A 495 -16.53 -3.59 16.34
N ASP A 496 -16.27 -3.97 17.59
CA ASP A 496 -16.29 -3.01 18.69
C ASP A 496 -15.10 -2.06 18.58
N ILE A 497 -15.38 -0.77 18.69
CA ILE A 497 -14.35 0.21 18.97
C ILE A 497 -14.15 0.20 20.49
N GLU A 498 -13.04 -0.33 20.98
CA GLU A 498 -12.49 0.19 22.23
C GLU A 498 -11.98 1.60 21.89
N ALA A 499 -12.84 2.60 22.04
CA ALA A 499 -12.40 3.98 21.89
C ALA A 499 -11.28 4.20 22.91
N PRO A 500 -10.11 4.77 22.54
CA PRO A 500 -9.29 5.41 23.55
C PRO A 500 -10.22 6.44 24.22
N ALA A 501 -10.37 6.32 25.55
CA ALA A 501 -11.22 7.20 26.34
C ALA A 501 -11.05 8.63 25.86
N ASP A 502 -12.17 9.31 25.60
CA ASP A 502 -12.21 10.68 25.11
C ASP A 502 -11.20 11.54 25.89
N VAL A 503 -10.04 11.82 25.28
CA VAL A 503 -9.17 12.87 25.78
C VAL A 503 -9.87 14.15 25.36
N GLU A 504 -10.59 14.74 26.30
CA GLU A 504 -11.20 16.05 26.17
C GLU A 504 -10.18 16.99 25.52
N VAL A 505 -10.54 17.51 24.35
CA VAL A 505 -9.83 18.62 23.72
C VAL A 505 -9.95 19.80 24.68
N PRO A 506 -8.85 20.40 25.17
CA PRO A 506 -8.95 21.56 26.04
C PRO A 506 -9.63 22.69 25.25
N VAL A 507 -10.86 23.00 25.63
CA VAL A 507 -11.54 24.22 25.21
C VAL A 507 -11.06 25.30 26.19
N ASP A 508 -10.40 26.31 25.64
CA ASP A 508 -9.89 27.49 26.36
C ASP A 508 -11.03 28.18 27.15
N PRO A 509 -11.01 28.21 28.50
CA PRO A 509 -12.11 28.72 29.30
C PRO A 509 -11.78 30.09 29.88
N GLU A 510 -12.06 31.17 29.15
CA GLU A 510 -12.28 32.48 29.76
C GLU A 510 -13.70 33.00 29.47
N ALA A 511 -14.67 32.61 30.32
CA ALA A 511 -15.85 33.40 30.73
C ALA A 511 -16.64 32.65 31.84
N PRO A 512 -17.30 33.35 32.78
CA PRO A 512 -17.39 32.91 34.18
C PRO A 512 -18.53 31.95 34.52
N VAL A 513 -18.22 31.10 35.50
CA VAL A 513 -19.08 30.12 36.18
C VAL A 513 -20.08 30.79 37.12
N CYS A 514 -21.31 30.25 37.19
CA CYS A 514 -22.18 30.36 38.37
C CYS A 514 -22.32 28.97 39.01
N THR A 515 -22.10 28.96 40.32
CA THR A 515 -21.94 27.85 41.26
C THR A 515 -23.24 27.11 41.58
N GLU A 516 -23.17 25.81 41.87
CA GLU A 516 -23.45 25.22 43.19
C GLU A 516 -23.24 23.68 43.22
N THR A 517 -22.76 23.17 44.35
CA THR A 517 -22.45 21.77 44.76
C THR A 517 -23.16 21.56 46.13
N PRO A 518 -23.17 20.39 46.83
CA PRO A 518 -22.65 19.04 46.51
C PRO A 518 -23.54 17.85 46.96
N GLY A 519 -23.13 16.63 46.59
CA GLY A 519 -23.56 15.38 47.23
C GLY A 519 -22.61 14.21 46.91
N ASP A 520 -21.64 13.95 47.79
CA ASP A 520 -20.78 12.76 47.83
C ASP A 520 -21.35 11.71 48.82
N PRO A 521 -20.81 10.48 48.93
CA PRO A 521 -20.37 9.52 47.91
C PRO A 521 -20.87 8.09 48.22
N GLU A 522 -20.83 7.15 47.27
CA GLU A 522 -20.86 5.71 47.61
C GLU A 522 -19.75 4.96 46.86
N ALA A 523 -19.08 4.08 47.61
CA ALA A 523 -17.84 3.38 47.27
C ALA A 523 -18.06 2.22 46.26
N PRO A 524 -16.99 1.72 45.60
CA PRO A 524 -17.11 0.99 44.34
C PRO A 524 -17.44 -0.50 44.53
N ALA A 525 -18.34 -1.01 43.70
CA ALA A 525 -18.54 -2.44 43.51
C ALA A 525 -17.65 -2.98 42.37
N ASP A 526 -16.91 -4.03 42.71
CA ASP A 526 -16.05 -4.89 41.90
C ASP A 526 -16.64 -5.27 40.51
N PRO A 527 -15.96 -4.99 39.37
CA PRO A 527 -16.44 -5.40 38.05
C PRO A 527 -15.94 -6.81 37.76
N ALA A 528 -16.62 -7.82 38.32
CA ALA A 528 -16.54 -9.16 37.79
C ALA A 528 -17.07 -9.16 36.34
N ALA A 529 -16.21 -9.54 35.42
CA ALA A 529 -16.47 -9.66 33.99
C ALA A 529 -17.76 -10.45 33.72
N LYS A 530 -18.83 -9.75 33.34
CA LYS A 530 -20.01 -10.37 32.73
C LYS A 530 -19.65 -10.63 31.26
N THR A 531 -19.20 -11.85 30.97
CA THR A 531 -19.11 -12.35 29.60
C THR A 531 -20.51 -12.38 29.00
N GLY A 532 -20.79 -11.47 28.07
CA GLY A 532 -21.99 -11.50 27.24
C GLY A 532 -22.03 -12.75 26.35
N PRO A 533 -23.17 -13.06 25.72
CA PRO A 533 -23.31 -14.21 24.83
C PRO A 533 -22.29 -14.15 23.68
N ALA A 534 -21.74 -15.31 23.31
CA ALA A 534 -20.77 -15.45 22.22
C ALA A 534 -21.34 -14.84 20.92
N ARG A 535 -20.60 -13.92 20.31
CA ARG A 535 -20.98 -13.27 19.06
C ARG A 535 -20.77 -14.24 17.90
N ASP A 536 -21.78 -14.41 17.05
CA ASP A 536 -21.67 -15.28 15.89
C ASP A 536 -20.67 -14.69 14.89
N ALA A 537 -19.63 -15.46 14.58
CA ALA A 537 -18.61 -15.04 13.63
C ALA A 537 -19.16 -14.97 12.21
N VAL A 538 -18.96 -13.83 11.55
CA VAL A 538 -19.39 -13.58 10.17
C VAL A 538 -18.29 -14.00 9.21
N ARG A 539 -18.67 -14.74 8.16
CA ARG A 539 -17.80 -15.21 7.09
C ARG A 539 -18.24 -14.61 5.76
N ILE A 540 -17.36 -13.83 5.13
CA ILE A 540 -17.56 -13.23 3.81
C ILE A 540 -16.90 -14.06 2.71
N LEU A 541 -15.74 -14.63 2.99
CA LEU A 541 -14.97 -15.49 2.10
C LEU A 541 -14.31 -16.64 2.89
N SER A 542 -13.90 -17.69 2.19
CA SER A 542 -12.94 -18.66 2.72
C SER A 542 -11.53 -18.07 2.78
N ALA A 543 -10.70 -18.60 3.68
CA ALA A 543 -9.29 -18.21 3.77
C ALA A 543 -8.54 -18.45 2.46
N ALA A 544 -8.91 -19.49 1.69
CA ALA A 544 -8.32 -19.77 0.39
C ALA A 544 -8.66 -18.70 -0.65
N SER A 545 -9.91 -18.20 -0.67
CA SER A 545 -10.29 -17.10 -1.57
C SER A 545 -9.63 -15.78 -1.18
N VAL A 546 -9.52 -15.49 0.12
CA VAL A 546 -8.77 -14.31 0.57
C VAL A 546 -7.29 -14.42 0.19
N ALA A 547 -6.64 -15.56 0.45
CA ALA A 547 -5.27 -15.79 0.00
C ALA A 547 -5.14 -15.63 -1.52
N ALA A 548 -6.11 -16.13 -2.29
CA ALA A 548 -6.12 -15.97 -3.74
C ALA A 548 -6.27 -14.50 -4.18
N MET A 549 -7.04 -13.68 -3.45
CA MET A 549 -7.15 -12.25 -3.68
C MET A 549 -5.87 -11.48 -3.32
N GLN A 550 -5.08 -12.01 -2.41
CA GLN A 550 -3.86 -11.37 -1.91
C GLN A 550 -2.59 -11.80 -2.65
N GLU A 551 -2.65 -12.88 -3.43
CA GLU A 551 -1.55 -13.40 -4.25
C GLU A 551 -1.35 -12.56 -5.51
N ARG A 552 -0.08 -12.26 -5.85
CA ARG A 552 0.28 -11.61 -7.12
C ARG A 552 -0.20 -12.46 -8.30
N ARG A 553 -0.92 -11.86 -9.23
CA ARG A 553 -1.42 -12.54 -10.43
C ARG A 553 -0.69 -12.09 -11.68
N VAL A 554 -0.52 -10.77 -11.84
CA VAL A 554 0.13 -10.17 -13.00
C VAL A 554 1.10 -9.10 -12.53
N ALA A 555 2.24 -8.97 -13.20
CA ALA A 555 3.15 -7.84 -13.09
C ALA A 555 3.66 -7.49 -14.49
N ASN A 556 3.84 -6.20 -14.80
CA ASN A 556 4.31 -5.74 -16.11
C ASN A 556 5.81 -5.99 -16.36
N GLY A 557 6.47 -6.66 -15.42
CA GLY A 557 7.88 -7.04 -15.48
C GLY A 557 8.50 -7.05 -14.09
N PRO A 558 9.45 -7.95 -13.79
CA PRO A 558 10.29 -7.81 -12.61
C PRO A 558 11.11 -6.51 -12.69
N PRO A 559 11.33 -5.76 -11.59
CA PRO A 559 10.90 -6.01 -10.20
C PRO A 559 9.60 -5.28 -9.81
N LEU A 560 8.76 -4.88 -10.78
CA LEU A 560 7.62 -4.00 -10.51
C LEU A 560 6.56 -4.65 -9.60
N PRO A 561 5.92 -3.87 -8.72
CA PRO A 561 4.69 -4.30 -8.06
C PRO A 561 3.64 -4.72 -9.10
N GLY A 562 2.90 -5.77 -8.79
CA GLY A 562 1.86 -6.31 -9.65
C GLY A 562 0.45 -6.01 -9.17
N PHE A 563 -0.52 -6.60 -9.85
CA PHE A 563 -1.90 -6.67 -9.42
C PHE A 563 -2.22 -8.08 -8.91
N THR A 564 -3.05 -8.10 -7.88
CA THR A 564 -3.74 -9.29 -7.37
C THR A 564 -5.20 -9.23 -7.84
N TYR A 565 -6.08 -10.09 -7.33
CA TYR A 565 -7.51 -9.90 -7.60
C TYR A 565 -8.10 -8.77 -6.75
N GLY A 566 -8.23 -7.59 -7.37
CA GLY A 566 -8.84 -6.41 -6.76
C GLY A 566 -7.92 -5.52 -5.92
N PHE A 567 -6.62 -5.82 -5.85
CA PHE A 567 -5.62 -4.95 -5.19
C PHE A 567 -4.40 -4.76 -6.08
N ALA A 568 -3.72 -3.63 -5.91
CA ALA A 568 -2.36 -3.41 -6.38
C ALA A 568 -1.37 -3.73 -5.27
N GLU A 569 -0.20 -4.24 -5.61
CA GLU A 569 0.90 -4.35 -4.68
C GLU A 569 1.62 -3.02 -4.50
N ARG A 570 2.15 -2.81 -3.30
CA ARG A 570 3.12 -1.78 -2.99
C ARG A 570 4.18 -2.37 -2.07
N PHE A 571 5.41 -1.92 -2.22
CA PHE A 571 6.46 -2.21 -1.26
C PHE A 571 6.79 -0.93 -0.50
N ILE A 572 6.72 -0.99 0.82
CA ILE A 572 7.12 0.13 1.69
C ILE A 572 7.97 -0.41 2.82
N GLN A 573 9.22 0.05 2.91
CA GLN A 573 10.16 -0.40 3.94
C GLN A 573 10.23 -1.95 4.03
N ASN A 574 10.34 -2.61 2.86
CA ASN A 574 10.37 -4.07 2.67
C ASN A 574 9.09 -4.84 3.00
N ARG A 575 8.04 -4.13 3.39
CA ARG A 575 6.75 -4.74 3.65
C ARG A 575 6.01 -4.80 2.34
N ARG A 576 5.63 -6.01 1.94
CA ARG A 576 4.67 -6.20 0.86
C ARG A 576 3.30 -5.79 1.40
N ALA A 577 2.81 -4.70 0.84
CA ALA A 577 1.47 -4.22 1.09
C ALA A 577 0.58 -4.48 -0.12
N LEU A 578 -0.70 -4.64 0.16
CA LEU A 578 -1.77 -4.58 -0.81
C LEU A 578 -2.48 -3.25 -0.63
N GLN A 579 -2.80 -2.58 -1.72
CA GLN A 579 -3.48 -1.32 -1.66
C GLN A 579 -4.48 -1.14 -2.79
N HIS A 580 -5.39 -0.19 -2.59
CA HIS A 580 -6.13 0.42 -3.67
C HIS A 580 -6.31 1.91 -3.34
N THR A 581 -6.01 2.78 -4.29
CA THR A 581 -6.29 4.21 -4.19
C THR A 581 -7.65 4.52 -4.81
N GLY A 582 -8.30 5.57 -4.33
CA GLY A 582 -9.51 6.11 -4.93
C GLY A 582 -9.33 7.61 -5.09
N GLU A 583 -9.52 8.13 -6.29
CA GLU A 583 -9.37 9.55 -6.58
C GLU A 583 -10.43 9.97 -7.57
N PHE A 584 -11.05 11.11 -7.29
CA PHE A 584 -11.90 11.81 -8.22
C PHE A 584 -12.08 13.26 -7.76
N ASN A 585 -12.54 14.12 -8.67
CA ASN A 585 -12.65 15.57 -8.50
C ASN A 585 -13.17 15.98 -7.10
N GLY A 586 -12.26 16.44 -6.25
CA GLY A 586 -12.52 16.92 -4.89
C GLY A 586 -12.53 15.89 -3.77
N TYR A 587 -12.01 14.68 -3.96
CA TYR A 587 -11.78 13.71 -2.87
C TYR A 587 -10.72 12.68 -3.24
N ALA A 588 -10.09 12.12 -2.22
CA ALA A 588 -9.13 11.03 -2.36
C ALA A 588 -9.25 10.05 -1.19
N SER A 589 -8.94 8.78 -1.44
CA SER A 589 -8.94 7.70 -0.45
C SER A 589 -7.85 6.67 -0.75
N LEU A 590 -7.49 5.92 0.29
CA LEU A 590 -6.50 4.85 0.24
C LEU A 590 -6.94 3.74 1.19
N LEU A 591 -7.02 2.52 0.66
CA LEU A 591 -7.06 1.28 1.42
C LEU A 591 -5.68 0.64 1.34
N PHE A 592 -5.05 0.35 2.48
CA PHE A 592 -3.70 -0.17 2.57
C PHE A 592 -3.64 -1.30 3.59
N LEU A 593 -3.14 -2.47 3.20
CA LEU A 593 -3.09 -3.69 4.01
C LEU A 593 -1.68 -4.26 3.98
N VAL A 594 -1.17 -4.69 5.13
CA VAL A 594 0.05 -5.50 5.26
C VAL A 594 -0.34 -6.84 5.88
N PRO A 595 -0.74 -7.84 5.06
CA PRO A 595 -1.29 -9.09 5.58
C PRO A 595 -0.37 -9.84 6.54
N SER A 596 0.95 -9.84 6.27
CA SER A 596 1.97 -10.48 7.12
C SER A 596 2.05 -9.88 8.53
N GLU A 597 1.59 -8.65 8.70
CA GLU A 597 1.59 -7.92 9.98
C GLU A 597 0.18 -7.71 10.53
N ARG A 598 -0.84 -8.25 9.85
CA ARG A 598 -2.26 -8.10 10.21
C ARG A 598 -2.65 -6.63 10.39
N LEU A 599 -2.01 -5.73 9.63
CA LEU A 599 -2.17 -4.29 9.71
C LEU A 599 -3.01 -3.81 8.52
N GLY A 600 -3.95 -2.92 8.79
CA GLY A 600 -4.72 -2.22 7.77
C GLY A 600 -4.83 -0.73 8.10
N VAL A 601 -4.75 0.11 7.09
CA VAL A 601 -4.92 1.55 7.18
C VAL A 601 -5.91 1.99 6.10
N PHE A 602 -6.91 2.75 6.51
CA PHE A 602 -7.83 3.41 5.59
C PHE A 602 -7.77 4.92 5.82
N VAL A 603 -7.63 5.67 4.73
CA VAL A 603 -7.65 7.13 4.72
C VAL A 603 -8.66 7.59 3.68
N ALA A 604 -9.48 8.58 4.00
CA ALA A 604 -10.28 9.30 3.01
C ALA A 604 -10.32 10.80 3.31
N THR A 605 -10.45 11.61 2.28
CA THR A 605 -10.39 13.07 2.32
C THR A 605 -11.45 13.67 1.43
N ASN A 606 -11.92 14.87 1.76
CA ASN A 606 -12.87 15.63 0.95
C ASN A 606 -12.18 16.71 0.09
N ALA A 607 -10.95 16.42 -0.33
CA ALA A 607 -10.22 17.16 -1.35
C ALA A 607 -9.40 16.18 -2.21
N GLU A 608 -9.17 16.52 -3.48
CA GLU A 608 -8.37 15.70 -4.40
C GLU A 608 -6.87 15.84 -4.08
N ARG A 609 -6.44 15.17 -3.01
CA ARG A 609 -5.06 15.20 -2.50
C ARG A 609 -4.58 13.76 -2.22
N PRO A 610 -4.38 12.89 -3.22
CA PRO A 610 -3.95 11.51 -3.01
C PRO A 610 -2.64 11.41 -2.21
N ARG A 611 -1.71 12.36 -2.41
CA ARG A 611 -0.46 12.45 -1.64
C ARG A 611 -0.69 12.57 -0.12
N PHE A 612 -1.79 13.18 0.32
CA PHE A 612 -2.13 13.24 1.74
C PHE A 612 -2.30 11.83 2.32
N CYS A 613 -3.05 10.97 1.62
CA CYS A 613 -3.29 9.60 2.06
C CYS A 613 -1.99 8.80 2.13
N ASP A 614 -1.11 8.98 1.13
CA ASP A 614 0.21 8.35 1.11
C ASP A 614 1.10 8.81 2.28
N GLU A 615 1.15 10.10 2.57
CA GLU A 615 2.00 10.66 3.63
C GLU A 615 1.54 10.18 5.03
N VAL A 616 0.23 10.02 5.24
CA VAL A 616 -0.30 9.41 6.47
C VAL A 616 0.21 7.99 6.64
N VAL A 617 0.13 7.16 5.59
CA VAL A 617 0.64 5.77 5.63
C VAL A 617 2.15 5.76 5.81
N VAL A 618 2.90 6.55 5.04
CA VAL A 618 4.38 6.58 5.12
C VAL A 618 4.85 6.96 6.52
N ARG A 619 4.26 8.00 7.14
CA ARG A 619 4.63 8.42 8.51
C ARG A 619 4.28 7.38 9.55
N LEU A 620 3.11 6.75 9.44
CA LEU A 620 2.73 5.66 10.33
C LEU A 620 3.69 4.47 10.19
N MET A 621 4.00 4.06 8.96
CA MET A 621 4.92 2.96 8.67
C MET A 621 6.36 3.28 9.11
N GLN A 622 6.82 4.53 9.03
CA GLN A 622 8.12 4.95 9.58
C GLN A 622 8.22 4.81 11.09
N ARG A 623 7.09 4.84 11.78
CA ARG A 623 7.01 4.72 13.23
C ARG A 623 6.79 3.26 13.66
N LEU A 624 6.06 2.45 12.87
CA LEU A 624 5.75 1.01 12.99
C LEU A 624 6.91 0.09 12.57
#